data_AF-A0ABD1ECE7-F1
#
_entry.id   AF-A0ABD1ECE7-F1
#
_cell.length_a   1.000
_cell.length_b   1.000
_cell.length_c   1.000
_cell.angle_alpha   90.00
_cell.angle_beta   90.00
_cell.angle_gamma   90.00
#
_symmetry.space_group_name_H-M   'P 1'
#
loop_
_entity.id
_entity.type
_entity.pdbx_description
1 polymer ?
#
loop_
_entity_poly.entity_id
_entity_poly.type
_entity_poly.pdbx_seq_one_letter_code
_entity_poly.pdbx_strand_id
1 'polypeptide(L)'
;MRRRKFLEQLGYELLQDHLSRRATNTRLSRTIQLRLQKICGKESENVAPNQSETHGRCQLCSSIKNRKTRFRCQKCRRFLCLEHLQGIS
;
A
#
# COMPACT_ATOMS: atom_id res chain seq x y z
N MET A 1 33.62 -11.25 8.90
CA MET A 1 32.44 -10.75 8.14
C MET A 1 32.68 -10.99 6.64
N ARG A 2 31.75 -11.51 5.85
CA ARG A 2 31.96 -11.70 4.38
C ARG A 2 31.71 -10.38 3.65
N ARG A 3 32.50 -10.04 2.62
CA ARG A 3 32.38 -8.79 1.83
C ARG A 3 30.95 -8.47 1.39
N ARG A 4 30.18 -9.50 0.99
CA ARG A 4 28.75 -9.37 0.65
C ARG A 4 27.92 -8.75 1.78
N LYS A 5 28.06 -9.27 3.01
CA LYS A 5 27.31 -8.77 4.18
C LYS A 5 27.72 -7.35 4.56
N PHE A 6 29.01 -7.03 4.41
CA PHE A 6 29.52 -5.68 4.66
C PHE A 6 28.91 -4.67 3.68
N LEU A 7 28.93 -4.96 2.38
CA LEU A 7 28.38 -4.06 1.35
C LEU A 7 26.86 -3.89 1.49
N GLU A 8 26.16 -4.96 1.84
CA GLU A 8 24.72 -4.90 2.12
C GLU A 8 24.43 -3.97 3.31
N GLN A 9 25.14 -4.15 4.43
CA GLN A 9 24.99 -3.30 5.61
C GLN A 9 25.31 -1.83 5.31
N LEU A 10 26.46 -1.57 4.66
CA LEU A 10 26.87 -0.22 4.26
C LEU A 10 25.82 0.46 3.37
N GLY A 11 25.24 -0.28 2.43
CA GLY A 11 24.17 0.24 1.57
C GLY A 11 22.94 0.67 2.36
N TYR A 12 22.52 -0.11 3.36
CA TYR A 12 21.39 0.26 4.22
C TYR A 12 21.70 1.49 5.09
N GLU A 13 22.89 1.57 5.67
CA GLU A 13 23.32 2.70 6.50
C GLU A 13 23.33 4.01 5.70
N LEU A 14 23.87 4.00 4.48
CA LEU A 14 23.88 5.17 3.59
C LEU A 14 22.46 5.63 3.19
N LEU A 15 21.49 4.71 3.14
CA LEU A 15 20.13 5.00 2.71
C LEU A 15 19.18 5.32 3.87
N GLN A 16 19.56 5.05 5.12
CA GLN A 16 18.67 5.06 6.28
C GLN A 16 17.89 6.37 6.43
N ASP A 17 18.55 7.52 6.31
CA ASP A 17 17.92 8.84 6.43
C ASP A 17 16.96 9.16 5.28
N HIS A 18 17.29 8.72 4.07
CA HIS A 18 16.42 8.92 2.91
C HIS A 18 15.16 8.05 3.04
N LEU A 19 15.33 6.77 3.40
CA LEU A 19 14.23 5.83 3.58
C LEU A 19 13.31 6.26 4.73
N SER A 20 13.87 6.73 5.83
CA SER A 20 13.11 7.19 7.00
C SER A 20 12.23 8.39 6.70
N ARG A 21 12.72 9.34 5.90
CA ARG A 21 11.95 10.51 5.42
C ARG A 21 10.90 10.12 4.39
N ARG A 22 11.20 9.19 3.48
CA ARG A 22 10.20 8.68 2.54
C ARG A 22 9.10 7.88 3.23
N ALA A 23 9.41 7.15 4.30
CA ALA A 23 8.44 6.33 5.03
C ALA A 23 7.29 7.15 5.64
N THR A 24 7.50 8.44 5.89
CA THR A 24 6.46 9.36 6.41
C THR A 24 5.73 10.14 5.31
N ASN A 25 6.14 10.00 4.05
CA ASN A 25 5.52 10.73 2.94
C ASN A 25 4.15 10.13 2.56
N THR A 26 3.09 10.90 2.75
CA THR A 26 1.69 10.52 2.47
C THR A 26 1.33 10.46 0.99
N ARG A 27 2.18 10.98 0.10
CA ARG A 27 1.99 10.94 -1.36
C ARG A 27 2.47 9.64 -2.00
N LEU A 28 3.24 8.83 -1.27
CA LEU A 28 3.65 7.51 -1.75
C LEU A 28 2.49 6.54 -1.64
N SER A 29 2.47 5.54 -2.52
CA SER A 29 1.49 4.46 -2.41
C SER A 29 1.66 3.75 -1.06
N ARG A 30 0.54 3.35 -0.46
CA ARG A 30 0.52 2.67 0.84
C ARG A 30 1.46 1.47 0.87
N THR A 31 1.51 0.69 -0.21
CA THR A 31 2.40 -0.48 -0.33
C THR A 31 3.88 -0.09 -0.22
N ILE A 32 4.30 0.99 -0.87
CA ILE A 32 5.69 1.48 -0.77
C ILE A 32 5.96 2.00 0.63
N GLN A 33 5.04 2.78 1.19
CA GLN A 33 5.16 3.32 2.55
C GLN A 33 5.33 2.21 3.60
N LEU A 34 4.50 1.17 3.53
CA LEU A 34 4.57 0.00 4.43
C LEU A 34 5.91 -0.74 4.32
N ARG A 35 6.42 -0.94 3.09
CA ARG A 35 7.73 -1.56 2.88
C ARG A 35 8.86 -0.73 3.47
N LEU A 36 8.83 0.59 3.28
CA LEU A 36 9.83 1.49 3.84
C LEU A 36 9.80 1.51 5.37
N GLN A 37 8.62 1.54 5.97
CA GLN A 37 8.47 1.45 7.43
C GLN A 37 9.08 0.15 7.97
N LYS A 38 8.83 -0.99 7.30
CA LYS A 38 9.42 -2.28 7.67
C LYS A 38 10.95 -2.29 7.57
N ILE A 39 11.52 -1.71 6.51
CA ILE A 39 12.98 -1.60 6.33
C ILE A 39 13.60 -0.72 7.43
N CYS A 40 12.93 0.38 7.80
CA CYS A 40 13.40 1.29 8.84
C CYS A 40 13.08 0.82 10.27
N GLY A 41 12.52 -0.37 10.47
CA GLY A 41 12.13 -0.88 11.79
C GLY A 41 11.03 -0.04 12.48
N LYS A 42 10.28 0.77 11.71
CA LYS A 42 9.15 1.53 12.24
C LYS A 42 7.94 0.60 12.31
N GLU A 43 7.41 0.40 13.51
CA GLU A 43 6.18 -0.34 13.70
C GLU A 43 5.06 0.39 12.94
N SER A 44 4.52 -0.28 11.91
CA SER A 44 3.43 0.30 11.16
C SER A 44 2.19 0.15 12.02
N GLU A 45 1.72 1.25 12.60
CA GLU A 45 0.35 1.29 13.10
C GLU A 45 -0.54 0.84 11.94
N ASN A 46 -1.14 -0.34 12.09
CA ASN A 46 -2.21 -0.81 11.24
C ASN A 46 -3.39 0.12 11.53
N VAL A 47 -3.39 1.31 10.92
CA VAL A 47 -4.57 2.14 10.85
C VAL A 47 -5.56 1.30 10.06
N ALA A 48 -6.48 0.68 10.78
CA ALA A 48 -7.59 -0.05 10.18
C ALA A 48 -8.23 0.87 9.14
N PRO A 49 -8.57 0.37 7.94
CA PRO A 49 -9.22 1.21 6.95
C PRO A 49 -10.44 1.86 7.60
N ASN A 50 -10.46 3.20 7.61
CA ASN A 50 -11.56 3.97 8.16
C ASN A 50 -12.86 3.41 7.58
N GLN A 51 -13.65 2.72 8.41
CA GLN A 51 -14.87 2.05 7.96
C GLN A 51 -15.94 3.07 7.52
N SER A 52 -15.69 4.37 7.72
CA SER A 52 -16.53 5.50 7.33
C SER A 52 -16.51 5.82 5.82
N GLU A 53 -15.62 5.23 5.01
CA GLU A 53 -15.62 5.50 3.56
C GLU A 53 -16.81 4.82 2.87
N THR A 54 -17.89 5.57 2.61
CA THR A 54 -19.09 5.06 1.90
C THR A 54 -18.84 4.76 0.42
N HIS A 55 -17.70 5.17 -0.13
CA HIS A 55 -17.33 5.02 -1.55
C HIS A 55 -15.84 4.73 -1.68
N GLY A 56 -15.46 4.02 -2.72
CA GLY A 56 -14.05 3.73 -3.03
C GLY A 56 -13.82 3.51 -4.51
N ARG A 57 -12.58 3.17 -4.88
CA ARG A 57 -12.21 2.84 -6.26
C ARG A 57 -12.40 1.35 -6.53
N CYS A 58 -12.90 1.01 -7.71
CA CYS A 58 -13.01 -0.38 -8.14
C CYS A 58 -11.62 -1.03 -8.19
N GLN A 59 -11.44 -2.12 -7.47
CA GLN A 59 -10.16 -2.83 -7.35
C GLN A 59 -9.76 -3.60 -8.62
N LEU A 60 -10.73 -3.92 -9.50
CA LEU A 60 -10.47 -4.63 -10.76
C LEU A 60 -10.29 -3.69 -11.95
N CYS A 61 -10.65 -2.40 -11.81
CA CYS A 61 -10.39 -1.45 -12.87
C CYS A 61 -8.90 -1.08 -12.89
N SER A 62 -8.37 -0.84 -14.10
CA SER A 62 -7.06 -0.20 -14.21
C SER A 62 -7.09 1.17 -13.52
N SER A 63 -5.95 1.55 -12.93
CA SER A 63 -5.80 2.83 -12.22
C SER A 63 -6.13 4.04 -13.12
N ILE A 64 -5.95 3.89 -14.43
CA ILE A 64 -6.29 4.91 -15.44
C ILE A 64 -7.79 5.20 -15.46
N LYS A 65 -8.64 4.15 -15.41
CA LYS A 65 -10.10 4.31 -15.44
C LYS A 65 -10.63 4.94 -14.15
N ASN A 66 -9.94 4.74 -13.02
CA ASN A 66 -10.23 5.35 -11.71
C ASN A 66 -11.71 5.33 -11.29
N ARG A 67 -12.45 4.26 -11.65
CA ARG A 67 -13.90 4.19 -11.45
C ARG A 67 -14.23 4.18 -9.96
N LYS A 68 -14.98 5.19 -9.51
CA LYS A 68 -15.54 5.25 -8.15
C LYS A 68 -16.80 4.39 -8.06
N THR A 69 -17.03 3.77 -6.91
CA THR A 69 -18.16 2.88 -6.65
C THR A 69 -18.54 2.90 -5.17
N ARG A 70 -19.83 2.70 -4.88
CA ARG A 70 -20.35 2.46 -3.52
C ARG A 70 -20.48 0.96 -3.23
N PHE A 71 -20.44 0.13 -4.27
CA PHE A 71 -20.70 -1.30 -4.14
C PHE A 71 -19.47 -2.05 -3.64
N ARG A 72 -19.68 -2.97 -2.70
CA ARG A 72 -18.64 -3.84 -2.14
C ARG A 72 -19.04 -5.31 -2.31
N CYS A 73 -18.06 -6.16 -2.59
CA CYS A 73 -18.28 -7.60 -2.55
C CYS A 73 -18.55 -8.05 -1.12
N GLN A 74 -19.60 -8.83 -0.89
CA GLN A 74 -19.94 -9.35 0.45
C GLN A 74 -18.86 -10.29 1.01
N LYS A 75 -18.21 -11.08 0.14
CA LYS A 75 -17.18 -12.05 0.55
C LYS A 75 -15.85 -11.38 0.92
N CYS A 76 -15.34 -10.48 0.06
CA CYS A 76 -13.99 -9.91 0.23
C CYS A 76 -13.99 -8.44 0.67
N ARG A 77 -15.16 -7.80 0.81
CA ARG A 77 -15.37 -6.39 1.23
C ARG A 77 -14.65 -5.34 0.36
N ARG A 78 -14.15 -5.72 -0.81
CA ARG A 78 -13.50 -4.83 -1.79
C ARG A 78 -14.54 -4.05 -2.59
N PHE A 79 -14.21 -2.80 -2.92
CA PHE A 79 -14.99 -1.96 -3.82
C PHE A 79 -14.90 -2.46 -5.27
N LEU A 80 -16.05 -2.63 -5.92
CA LEU A 80 -16.17 -3.09 -7.31
C LEU A 80 -17.21 -2.23 -8.06
N CYS A 81 -16.97 -1.89 -9.32
CA CYS A 81 -17.99 -1.22 -10.15
C CYS A 81 -19.03 -2.25 -10.64
N LEU A 82 -20.20 -1.79 -11.08
CA LEU A 82 -21.31 -2.67 -11.49
C LEU A 82 -20.90 -3.70 -12.56
N GLU A 83 -20.15 -3.28 -13.57
CA GLU A 83 -19.59 -4.16 -14.61
C GLU A 83 -18.79 -5.33 -14.02
N HIS A 84 -17.95 -5.05 -13.02
CA HIS A 84 -17.13 -6.06 -12.34
C HIS A 84 -17.89 -6.84 -11.27
N LEU A 85 -19.04 -6.37 -10.80
CA LEU A 85 -19.92 -7.14 -9.91
C LEU A 85 -20.77 -8.13 -10.70
N GLN A 86 -21.28 -7.70 -11.85
CA GLN A 86 -22.11 -8.52 -12.72
C GLN A 86 -21.31 -9.66 -13.37
N GLY A 87 -20.00 -9.48 -13.62
CA GLY A 87 -19.13 -10.54 -14.12
C GLY A 87 -18.67 -11.59 -13.10
N ILE A 88 -19.14 -11.53 -11.84
CA ILE A 88 -18.80 -12.50 -10.76
C ILE A 88 -20.02 -13.36 -10.39
N SER A 89 -21.14 -13.27 -11.15
CA SER A 89 -22.32 -14.13 -10.98
C SER A 89 -22.09 -15.55 -11.46
#